data_AF-A0A9X9LA05-F1
#
_entry.id   AF-A0A9X9LA05-F1
#
_cell.length_a   1.000
_cell.length_b   1.000
_cell.length_c   1.000
_cell.angle_alpha   90.00
_cell.angle_beta   90.00
_cell.angle_gamma   90.00
#
_symmetry.space_group_name_H-M   'P 1'
#
loop_
_entity.id
_entity.type
_entity.pdbx_description
1 polymer ?
#
loop_
_entity_poly.entity_id
_entity_poly.type
_entity_poly.pdbx_seq_one_letter_code
_entity_poly.pdbx_strand_id
1 'polypeptide(L)'
;MRFTSAIVNFLALTTSIFIFSIHARTLYTLGVSKIEKRKPKPLRTGYRCDALDFPEDSGWGNNYRIEGLRKVVKQSCGIAKKRLQMTEKQKLDREMHSFWTQDDPYPMSFPQYEKFGFSKEAQVMPLPRPMQTEPGSDFVVFQPSDCKVLSVVQVSRDKVPGNYQSCRIVQWNKTLLDWLAYPGDYQEHN
;
A
#
# COMPACT_ATOMS: atom_id res chain seq x y z
N MET A 1 4.68 40.38 -82.85
CA MET A 1 4.79 38.93 -82.62
C MET A 1 5.67 38.65 -81.40
N ARG A 2 5.09 38.57 -80.18
CA ARG A 2 5.72 38.02 -78.96
C ARG A 2 4.61 37.61 -77.97
N PHE A 3 3.88 36.53 -78.28
CA PHE A 3 2.73 36.05 -77.49
C PHE A 3 2.78 34.55 -77.21
N THR A 4 3.97 33.96 -77.10
CA THR A 4 4.13 32.51 -76.82
C THR A 4 4.96 32.19 -75.58
N SER A 5 5.61 33.17 -74.94
CA SER A 5 6.49 32.91 -73.79
C SER A 5 5.77 32.89 -72.43
N ALA A 6 4.63 33.54 -72.28
CA ALA A 6 3.94 33.66 -70.99
C ALA A 6 3.16 32.38 -70.61
N ILE A 7 2.60 31.69 -71.60
CA ILE A 7 1.73 30.52 -71.39
C ILE A 7 2.56 29.29 -70.98
N VAL A 8 3.76 29.12 -71.53
CA VAL A 8 4.66 28.00 -71.20
C VAL A 8 5.19 28.14 -69.77
N ASN A 9 5.52 29.37 -69.33
CA ASN A 9 5.98 29.62 -67.97
C ASN A 9 4.87 29.43 -66.91
N PHE A 10 3.62 29.75 -67.24
CA PHE A 10 2.49 29.54 -66.32
C PHE A 10 2.17 28.05 -66.11
N LEU A 11 2.25 27.23 -67.16
CA LEU A 11 2.04 25.79 -67.06
C LEU A 11 3.12 25.09 -66.23
N ALA A 12 4.39 25.50 -66.35
CA ALA A 12 5.49 24.94 -65.55
C ALA A 12 5.40 25.28 -64.05
N LEU A 13 4.87 26.46 -63.70
CA LEU A 13 4.68 26.88 -62.31
C LEU A 13 3.53 26.13 -61.61
N THR A 14 2.45 25.82 -62.34
CA THR A 14 1.31 25.09 -61.75
C THR A 14 1.58 23.61 -61.51
N THR A 15 2.39 22.94 -62.35
CA THR A 15 2.74 21.52 -62.13
C THR A 15 3.74 21.32 -60.99
N SER A 16 4.59 22.30 -60.68
CA SER A 16 5.50 22.22 -59.52
C SER A 16 4.75 22.27 -58.18
N ILE A 17 3.64 23.00 -58.07
CA ILE A 17 2.92 23.18 -56.79
C ILE A 17 2.15 21.91 -56.39
N PHE A 18 1.68 21.13 -57.37
CA PHE A 18 0.92 19.91 -57.10
C PHE A 18 1.79 18.71 -56.69
N ILE A 19 3.07 18.65 -57.07
CA ILE A 19 3.96 17.52 -56.71
C ILE A 19 4.45 17.62 -55.26
N PHE A 20 4.62 18.83 -54.72
CA PHE A 20 5.04 19.02 -53.31
C PHE A 20 3.89 18.87 -52.31
N SER A 21 2.64 19.06 -52.72
CA SER A 21 1.49 18.96 -51.81
C SER A 21 1.08 17.51 -51.49
N ILE A 22 1.43 16.54 -52.33
CA ILE A 22 1.14 15.11 -52.08
C ILE A 22 2.19 14.50 -51.11
N HIS A 23 3.42 15.01 -51.07
CA HIS A 23 4.46 14.51 -50.16
C HIS A 23 4.44 15.14 -48.76
N ALA A 24 3.70 16.24 -48.57
CA ALA A 24 3.50 16.81 -47.23
C ALA A 24 2.53 15.98 -46.36
N ARG A 25 1.76 15.04 -46.94
CA ARG A 25 0.82 14.19 -46.18
C ARG A 25 1.37 12.83 -45.78
N THR A 26 2.56 12.44 -46.24
CA THR A 26 3.18 11.14 -45.92
C THR A 26 4.35 11.20 -44.94
N LEU A 27 4.75 12.39 -44.46
CA LEU A 27 5.82 12.57 -43.46
C LEU A 27 5.35 13.15 -42.12
N TYR A 28 4.04 13.20 -41.85
CA TYR A 28 3.48 13.61 -40.55
C TYR A 28 2.83 12.46 -39.75
N THR A 29 3.32 11.23 -39.93
CA THR A 29 2.97 10.09 -39.07
C THR A 29 4.18 9.45 -38.39
N LEU A 30 5.32 10.13 -38.37
CA LEU A 30 6.51 9.74 -37.60
C LEU A 30 6.84 10.86 -36.63
N GLY A 31 6.47 10.68 -35.36
CA GLY A 31 6.95 11.54 -34.28
C GLY A 31 5.90 12.31 -33.49
N VAL A 32 4.65 11.85 -33.42
CA VAL A 32 4.00 11.92 -32.09
C VAL A 32 4.83 10.96 -31.26
N SER A 33 5.81 11.50 -30.53
CA SER A 33 6.44 10.73 -29.49
C SER A 33 5.26 10.16 -28.71
N LYS A 34 5.16 8.83 -28.68
CA LYS A 34 4.53 8.21 -27.53
C LYS A 34 5.34 8.78 -26.38
N ILE A 35 4.87 9.88 -25.81
CA ILE A 35 5.02 10.13 -24.39
C ILE A 35 4.36 8.90 -23.83
N GLU A 36 5.16 7.86 -23.71
CA GLU A 36 4.89 6.70 -22.90
C GLU A 36 4.50 7.37 -21.60
N LYS A 37 3.18 7.45 -21.36
CA LYS A 37 2.64 7.93 -20.10
C LYS A 37 3.22 6.92 -19.13
N ARG A 38 4.42 7.22 -18.60
CA ARG A 38 5.06 6.45 -17.54
C ARG A 38 3.96 6.37 -16.53
N LYS A 39 3.37 5.17 -16.39
CA LYS A 39 2.34 4.94 -15.39
C LYS A 39 2.94 5.52 -14.11
N PRO A 40 2.29 6.51 -13.47
CA PRO A 40 2.84 7.11 -12.27
C PRO A 40 3.22 5.94 -11.38
N LYS A 41 4.51 5.86 -10.99
CA LYS A 41 4.99 4.76 -10.15
C LYS A 41 4.02 4.68 -8.98
N PRO A 42 3.45 3.51 -8.67
CA PRO A 42 2.41 3.41 -7.66
C PRO A 42 2.95 4.04 -6.38
N LEU A 43 2.24 5.05 -5.89
CA LEU A 43 2.54 5.64 -4.59
C LEU A 43 2.53 4.50 -3.59
N ARG A 44 3.62 4.38 -2.82
CA ARG A 44 3.68 3.36 -1.77
C ARG A 44 2.76 3.81 -0.66
N THR A 45 1.74 3.01 -0.39
CA THR A 45 0.74 3.25 0.64
C THR A 45 1.15 2.55 1.93
N GLY A 46 0.76 3.11 3.07
CA GLY A 46 0.90 2.45 4.35
C GLY A 46 0.16 3.18 5.44
N TYR A 47 0.55 2.91 6.68
CA TYR A 47 -0.07 3.46 7.88
C TYR A 47 0.97 4.18 8.73
N ARG A 48 0.53 5.24 9.38
CA ARG A 48 1.31 6.00 10.34
C ARG A 48 0.56 6.07 11.66
N CYS A 49 1.15 5.52 12.70
CA CYS A 49 0.65 5.60 14.07
C CYS A 49 1.48 6.66 14.81
N ASP A 50 0.82 7.65 15.41
CA ASP A 50 1.53 8.71 16.11
C ASP A 50 2.12 8.19 17.42
N ALA A 51 3.19 8.80 17.89
CA ALA A 51 3.76 8.41 19.17
C ALA A 51 2.80 8.81 20.31
N LEU A 52 2.49 7.86 21.19
CA LEU A 52 1.56 8.08 22.30
C LEU A 52 2.07 9.13 23.30
N ASP A 53 3.40 9.20 23.46
CA ASP A 53 4.06 10.10 24.44
C ASP A 53 4.33 11.51 23.89
N PHE A 54 4.00 11.79 22.63
CA PHE A 54 4.28 13.08 21.99
C PHE A 54 3.00 13.75 21.46
N PRO A 55 3.00 15.09 21.31
CA PRO A 55 1.90 15.79 20.65
C PRO A 55 1.62 15.22 19.25
N GLU A 56 0.37 15.22 18.80
CA GLU A 56 -0.05 14.64 17.52
C GLU A 56 0.67 15.30 16.31
N ASP A 57 1.04 16.57 16.46
CA ASP A 57 1.75 17.37 15.45
C ASP A 57 3.27 17.25 15.51
N SER A 58 3.80 16.43 16.43
CA SER A 58 5.24 16.32 16.66
C SER A 58 5.99 15.71 15.47
N GLY A 59 5.29 15.07 14.54
CA GLY A 59 5.93 14.37 13.43
C GLY A 59 6.63 13.07 13.85
N TRP A 60 6.48 12.63 15.10
CA TRP A 60 7.01 11.37 15.62
C TRP A 60 5.95 10.27 15.61
N GLY A 61 6.33 9.06 15.18
CA GLY A 61 5.41 7.94 15.08
C GLY A 61 5.99 6.75 14.33
N ASN A 62 5.34 5.60 14.44
CA ASN A 62 5.69 4.40 13.70
C ASN A 62 5.08 4.44 12.29
N ASN A 63 5.88 4.04 11.30
CA ASN A 63 5.46 3.96 9.91
C ASN A 63 5.47 2.50 9.45
N TYR A 64 4.33 2.05 8.94
CA TYR A 64 4.12 0.68 8.50
C TYR A 64 3.82 0.64 7.01
N ARG A 65 4.71 0.04 6.22
CA ARG A 65 4.50 -0.17 4.78
C ARG A 65 3.47 -1.26 4.55
N ILE A 66 2.59 -1.09 3.56
CA ILE A 66 1.54 -2.09 3.27
C ILE A 66 2.14 -3.46 2.91
N GLU A 67 3.29 -3.49 2.25
CA GLU A 67 3.98 -4.74 1.90
C GLU A 67 4.48 -5.49 3.15
N GLY A 68 5.01 -4.77 4.13
CA GLY A 68 5.43 -5.35 5.41
C GLY A 68 4.24 -5.90 6.19
N LEU A 69 3.14 -5.14 6.25
CA LEU A 69 1.89 -5.58 6.88
C LEU A 69 1.32 -6.84 6.23
N ARG A 70 1.37 -6.96 4.90
CA ARG A 70 0.95 -8.17 4.20
C ARG A 70 1.80 -9.39 4.58
N LYS A 71 3.10 -9.23 4.83
CA LYS A 71 3.96 -10.34 5.30
C LYS A 71 3.51 -10.82 6.69
N VAL A 72 3.31 -9.89 7.63
CA VAL A 72 2.82 -10.20 8.99
C VAL A 72 1.47 -10.89 8.93
N VAL A 73 0.51 -10.32 8.19
CA VAL A 73 -0.83 -10.91 8.04
C VAL A 73 -0.78 -12.29 7.41
N LYS A 74 0.06 -12.50 6.39
CA LYS A 74 0.20 -13.83 5.76
C LYS A 74 0.67 -14.89 6.76
N GLN A 75 1.60 -14.56 7.64
CA GLN A 75 2.07 -15.46 8.69
C GLN A 75 0.98 -15.73 9.73
N SER A 76 0.28 -14.70 10.21
CA SER A 76 -0.75 -14.83 11.24
C SER A 76 -2.06 -15.44 10.73
N CYS A 77 -2.39 -15.25 9.45
CA CYS A 77 -3.67 -15.68 8.88
C CYS A 77 -3.87 -17.20 8.96
N GLY A 78 -2.82 -18.00 8.79
CA GLY A 78 -2.89 -19.44 8.93
C GLY A 78 -3.29 -19.88 10.35
N ILE A 79 -2.77 -19.19 11.36
CA ILE A 79 -3.11 -19.44 12.77
C ILE A 79 -4.56 -19.03 13.04
N ALA A 80 -4.97 -17.85 12.58
CA ALA A 80 -6.34 -17.36 12.73
C ALA A 80 -7.38 -18.28 12.08
N LYS A 81 -7.15 -18.73 10.84
CA LYS A 81 -8.05 -19.66 10.13
C LYS A 81 -8.24 -20.96 10.90
N LYS A 82 -7.14 -21.55 11.41
CA LYS A 82 -7.21 -22.75 12.24
C LYS A 82 -8.05 -22.54 13.49
N ARG A 83 -7.90 -21.41 14.18
CA ARG A 83 -8.67 -21.06 15.38
C ARG A 83 -10.17 -20.89 15.10
N LEU A 84 -10.53 -20.26 13.99
CA LEU A 84 -11.93 -20.10 13.59
C LEU A 84 -12.62 -21.42 13.26
N GLN A 85 -11.85 -22.43 12.84
CA GLN A 85 -12.36 -23.77 12.50
C GLN A 85 -12.32 -24.74 13.70
N MET A 86 -11.85 -24.31 14.88
CA MET A 86 -11.81 -25.16 16.06
C MET A 86 -13.22 -25.48 16.57
N THR A 87 -13.41 -26.74 16.95
CA THR A 87 -14.59 -27.18 17.70
C THR A 87 -14.56 -26.61 19.13
N GLU A 88 -15.72 -26.52 19.78
CA GLU A 88 -15.81 -26.05 21.19
C GLU A 88 -14.91 -26.87 22.14
N LYS A 89 -14.83 -28.19 21.94
CA LYS A 89 -13.92 -29.05 22.71
C LYS A 89 -12.46 -28.64 22.55
N GLN A 90 -12.02 -28.41 21.31
CA GLN A 90 -10.65 -27.98 21.02
C GLN A 90 -10.35 -26.57 21.57
N LYS A 91 -11.34 -25.68 21.58
CA LYS A 91 -11.19 -24.35 22.19
C LYS A 91 -10.97 -24.48 23.70
N LEU A 92 -11.80 -25.29 24.39
CA LEU A 92 -11.69 -25.52 25.83
C LEU A 92 -10.36 -26.17 26.22
N ASP A 93 -9.95 -27.22 25.49
CA ASP A 93 -8.67 -27.90 25.72
C ASP A 93 -7.49 -26.92 25.56
N ARG A 94 -7.59 -26.02 24.58
CA ARG A 94 -6.57 -24.99 24.34
C ARG A 94 -6.58 -23.89 25.40
N GLU A 95 -7.75 -23.44 25.84
CA GLU A 95 -7.87 -22.47 26.93
C GLU A 95 -7.25 -23.02 28.21
N MET A 96 -7.57 -24.26 28.55
CA MET A 96 -6.91 -24.98 29.65
C MET A 96 -5.40 -25.02 29.46
N HIS A 97 -4.90 -25.34 28.26
CA HIS A 97 -3.46 -25.41 28.04
C HIS A 97 -2.79 -24.02 28.14
N SER A 98 -3.42 -22.98 27.59
CA SER A 98 -2.92 -21.61 27.58
C SER A 98 -2.85 -20.99 28.98
N PHE A 99 -3.74 -21.42 29.89
CA PHE A 99 -3.68 -21.05 31.30
C PHE A 99 -2.36 -21.47 31.96
N TRP A 100 -1.80 -22.61 31.52
CA TRP A 100 -0.53 -23.13 32.05
C TRP A 100 0.71 -22.63 31.29
N THR A 101 0.60 -22.31 30.00
CA THR A 101 1.76 -21.97 29.14
C THR A 101 2.03 -20.48 28.98
N GLN A 102 1.14 -19.59 29.45
CA GLN A 102 1.30 -18.13 29.29
C GLN A 102 1.53 -17.70 27.82
N ASP A 103 1.02 -18.50 26.87
CA ASP A 103 1.19 -18.23 25.44
C ASP A 103 0.48 -16.94 25.04
N ASP A 104 1.13 -16.18 24.15
CA ASP A 104 0.57 -14.96 23.61
C ASP A 104 -0.77 -15.26 22.87
N PRO A 105 -1.90 -14.65 23.26
CA PRO A 105 -3.20 -14.94 22.66
C PRO A 105 -3.31 -14.51 21.19
N TYR A 106 -2.32 -13.85 20.59
CA TYR A 106 -2.42 -13.42 19.19
C TYR A 106 -2.20 -14.55 18.16
N PRO A 107 -2.73 -14.42 16.93
CA PRO A 107 -3.77 -13.45 16.55
C PRO A 107 -5.10 -13.77 17.25
N MET A 108 -5.78 -12.74 17.74
CA MET A 108 -7.06 -12.87 18.46
C MET A 108 -8.16 -12.08 17.77
N SER A 109 -9.42 -12.34 18.10
CA SER A 109 -10.56 -11.58 17.58
C SER A 109 -10.45 -10.11 17.98
N PHE A 110 -10.74 -9.21 17.04
CA PHE A 110 -10.69 -7.78 17.28
C PHE A 110 -11.94 -7.32 18.05
N PRO A 111 -11.80 -6.81 19.29
CA PRO A 111 -12.95 -6.57 20.17
C PRO A 111 -13.83 -5.40 19.73
N GLN A 112 -13.26 -4.40 19.04
CA GLN A 112 -13.98 -3.20 18.61
C GLN A 112 -14.43 -3.27 17.14
N TYR A 113 -14.69 -4.46 16.59
CA TYR A 113 -15.01 -4.64 15.16
C TYR A 113 -16.17 -3.75 14.70
N GLU A 114 -17.22 -3.60 15.52
CA GLU A 114 -18.40 -2.78 15.19
C GLU A 114 -18.06 -1.29 15.07
N LYS A 115 -17.27 -0.76 16.01
CA LYS A 115 -16.81 0.65 16.01
C LYS A 115 -16.03 1.00 14.74
N PHE A 116 -15.32 0.02 14.17
CA PHE A 116 -14.50 0.21 12.97
C PHE A 116 -15.20 -0.28 11.69
N GLY A 117 -16.43 -0.79 11.77
CA GLY A 117 -17.17 -1.31 10.62
C GLY A 117 -16.54 -2.57 10.00
N PHE A 118 -15.81 -3.37 10.79
CA PHE A 118 -15.24 -4.64 10.36
C PHE A 118 -16.21 -5.80 10.62
N SER A 119 -15.95 -6.95 9.99
CA SER A 119 -16.70 -8.16 10.31
C SER A 119 -16.29 -8.71 11.69
N LYS A 120 -17.17 -9.51 12.32
CA LYS A 120 -16.91 -10.12 13.63
C LYS A 120 -15.71 -11.07 13.62
N GLU A 121 -15.38 -11.62 12.45
CA GLU A 121 -14.23 -12.52 12.26
C GLU A 121 -12.90 -11.78 12.16
N ALA A 122 -12.90 -10.44 12.07
CA ALA A 122 -11.67 -9.65 12.03
C ALA A 122 -10.75 -10.00 13.21
N GLN A 123 -9.47 -10.14 12.92
CA GLN A 123 -8.45 -10.52 13.90
C GLN A 123 -7.44 -9.39 14.02
N VAL A 124 -6.75 -9.38 15.15
CA VAL A 124 -5.72 -8.42 15.49
C VAL A 124 -4.41 -9.14 15.82
N MET A 125 -3.29 -8.57 15.38
CA MET A 125 -1.93 -9.06 15.63
C MET A 125 -1.01 -7.87 15.98
N PRO A 126 -0.17 -7.96 17.01
CA PRO A 126 0.78 -6.92 17.36
C PRO A 126 1.80 -6.73 16.24
N LEU A 127 2.18 -5.48 16.02
CA LEU A 127 3.26 -5.12 15.11
C LEU A 127 4.56 -4.90 15.90
N PRO A 128 5.70 -5.35 15.38
CA PRO A 128 6.99 -5.05 15.99
C PRO A 128 7.23 -3.53 15.97
N ARG A 129 7.80 -2.98 17.06
CA ARG A 129 8.34 -1.61 17.04
C ARG A 129 9.76 -1.61 16.49
N PRO A 130 10.20 -0.57 15.77
CA PRO A 130 11.55 -0.49 15.21
C PRO A 130 12.67 -0.47 16.23
N MET A 131 12.38 -0.03 17.46
CA MET A 131 13.40 0.31 18.44
C MET A 131 13.17 -0.31 19.82
N GLN A 132 12.19 -1.20 19.98
CA GLN A 132 11.86 -1.80 21.28
C GLN A 132 11.50 -3.27 21.14
N THR A 133 12.00 -4.07 22.08
CA THR A 133 11.76 -5.51 22.26
C THR A 133 10.39 -5.83 22.87
N GLU A 134 9.66 -4.83 23.34
CA GLU A 134 8.31 -5.00 23.89
C GLU A 134 7.26 -5.05 22.77
N PRO A 135 6.16 -5.83 22.94
CA PRO A 135 5.06 -5.86 21.99
C PRO A 135 4.56 -4.43 21.71
N GLY A 136 4.43 -4.10 20.43
CA GLY A 136 4.03 -2.77 20.01
C GLY A 136 2.66 -2.38 20.57
N SER A 137 2.47 -1.08 20.83
CA SER A 137 1.12 -0.52 21.08
C SER A 137 0.26 -0.51 19.82
N ASP A 138 0.84 -0.94 18.70
CA ASP A 138 0.33 -0.82 17.36
C ASP A 138 0.06 -2.23 16.85
N PHE A 139 -1.10 -2.40 16.22
CA PHE A 139 -1.61 -3.69 15.82
C PHE A 139 -2.12 -3.62 14.39
N VAL A 140 -1.93 -4.71 13.63
CA VAL A 140 -2.61 -4.88 12.36
C VAL A 140 -3.93 -5.60 12.57
N VAL A 141 -5.00 -5.02 12.05
CA VAL A 141 -6.30 -5.66 11.96
C VAL A 141 -6.44 -6.25 10.56
N PHE A 142 -6.84 -7.52 10.48
CA PHE A 142 -6.95 -8.23 9.21
C PHE A 142 -8.15 -9.15 9.18
N GLN A 143 -8.63 -9.41 7.97
CA GLN A 143 -9.71 -10.35 7.71
C GLN A 143 -9.11 -11.75 7.45
N PRO A 144 -9.46 -12.78 8.23
CA PRO A 144 -8.89 -14.10 8.02
C PRO A 144 -9.36 -14.77 6.74
N SER A 145 -10.59 -14.54 6.25
CA SER A 145 -11.13 -15.25 5.09
C SER A 145 -10.24 -15.08 3.84
N ASP A 146 -9.82 -13.85 3.55
CA ASP A 146 -8.99 -13.46 2.41
C ASP A 146 -7.55 -13.04 2.80
N CYS A 147 -7.19 -13.14 4.08
CA CYS A 147 -5.91 -12.68 4.63
C CYS A 147 -5.60 -11.21 4.28
N LYS A 148 -6.62 -10.36 4.24
CA LYS A 148 -6.51 -8.96 3.84
C LYS A 148 -6.25 -8.05 5.04
N VAL A 149 -5.31 -7.13 4.90
CA VAL A 149 -5.10 -6.02 5.84
C VAL A 149 -6.32 -5.10 5.79
N LEU A 150 -6.98 -4.90 6.94
CA LEU A 150 -8.13 -4.00 7.08
C LEU A 150 -7.68 -2.61 7.54
N SER A 151 -6.88 -2.54 8.61
CA SER A 151 -6.36 -1.30 9.18
C SER A 151 -5.13 -1.58 10.04
N VAL A 152 -4.39 -0.53 10.39
CA VAL A 152 -3.53 -0.52 11.57
C VAL A 152 -4.21 0.30 12.66
N VAL A 153 -4.14 -0.16 13.90
CA VAL A 153 -4.72 0.49 15.07
C VAL A 153 -3.68 0.61 16.17
N GLN A 154 -3.84 1.59 17.04
CA GLN A 154 -2.99 1.81 18.20
C GLN A 154 -3.87 1.88 19.46
N VAL A 155 -3.35 1.43 20.60
CA VAL A 155 -4.03 1.62 21.90
C VAL A 155 -4.24 3.12 22.15
N SER A 156 -5.44 3.53 22.56
CA SER A 156 -5.77 4.94 22.84
C SER A 156 -4.83 5.51 23.92
N ARG A 157 -4.54 6.82 23.82
CA ARG A 157 -3.74 7.57 24.82
C ARG A 157 -4.34 7.53 26.21
N ASP A 158 -5.65 7.35 26.31
CA ASP A 158 -6.36 7.23 27.58
C ASP A 158 -5.99 5.94 28.34
N LYS A 159 -5.20 5.05 27.73
CA LYS A 159 -4.72 3.76 28.27
C LYS A 159 -5.83 2.85 28.79
N VAL A 160 -7.10 3.13 28.45
CA VAL A 160 -8.23 2.26 28.75
C VAL A 160 -8.03 0.95 27.97
N PRO A 161 -7.89 -0.20 28.66
CA PRO A 161 -7.70 -1.48 27.99
C PRO A 161 -8.81 -1.74 26.98
N GLY A 162 -8.43 -2.15 25.77
CA GLY A 162 -9.37 -2.45 24.70
C GLY A 162 -9.91 -1.23 23.95
N ASN A 163 -9.47 0.00 24.26
CA ASN A 163 -9.77 1.17 23.43
C ASN A 163 -8.69 1.40 22.37
N TYR A 164 -9.08 1.41 21.09
CA TYR A 164 -8.19 1.58 19.96
C TYR A 164 -8.51 2.83 19.15
N GLN A 165 -7.48 3.39 18.52
CA GLN A 165 -7.56 4.47 17.54
C GLN A 165 -6.97 3.99 16.21
N SER A 166 -7.55 4.43 15.09
CA SER A 166 -7.04 4.07 13.76
C SER A 166 -5.78 4.87 13.45
N CYS A 167 -4.76 4.20 12.92
CA CYS A 167 -3.58 4.87 12.39
C CYS A 167 -3.89 5.48 11.01
N ARG A 168 -3.27 6.63 10.72
CA ARG A 168 -3.54 7.40 9.51
C ARG A 168 -2.99 6.69 8.27
N ILE A 169 -3.79 6.60 7.21
CA ILE A 169 -3.31 6.12 5.91
C ILE A 169 -2.44 7.21 5.30
N VAL A 170 -1.24 6.83 4.87
CA VAL A 170 -0.27 7.75 4.28
C VAL A 170 0.24 7.21 2.94
N GLN A 171 0.51 8.13 2.02
CA GLN A 171 1.12 7.85 0.73
C GLN A 171 2.47 8.57 0.68
N TRP A 172 3.54 7.81 0.49
CA TRP A 172 4.88 8.40 0.39
C TRP A 172 5.33 8.45 -1.06
N ASN A 173 5.96 9.58 -1.42
CA ASN A 173 6.73 9.65 -2.64
C ASN A 173 8.03 8.82 -2.48
N LYS A 174 8.49 8.20 -3.56
CA LYS A 174 9.59 7.21 -3.56
C LYS A 174 10.83 7.73 -2.83
N THR A 175 11.17 9.00 -3.00
CA THR A 175 12.39 9.64 -2.47
C THR A 175 12.42 9.75 -0.94
N LEU A 176 11.25 9.87 -0.29
CA LEU A 176 11.16 10.02 1.16
C LEU A 176 11.32 8.66 1.89
N LEU A 177 11.03 7.57 1.19
CA LEU A 177 11.02 6.22 1.73
C LEU A 177 12.41 5.58 1.83
N ASP A 178 13.36 6.00 1.00
CA ASP A 178 14.74 5.51 1.08
C ASP A 178 15.44 6.05 2.36
N TRP A 179 14.97 7.18 2.89
CA TRP A 179 15.40 7.74 4.19
C TRP A 179 14.69 7.14 5.40
N LEU A 180 13.41 6.76 5.26
CA LEU A 180 12.60 6.12 6.29
C LEU A 180 12.68 4.58 6.24
N ALA A 181 13.58 4.03 5.42
CA ALA A 181 13.79 2.61 5.30
C ALA A 181 14.33 2.06 6.63
N TYR A 182 13.53 1.18 7.23
CA TYR A 182 13.90 0.38 8.38
C TYR A 182 15.22 -0.39 8.11
N PRO A 183 16.12 -0.50 9.10
CA PRO A 183 17.26 -1.43 9.03
C PRO A 183 16.86 -2.91 9.12
N GLY A 184 15.55 -3.24 9.25
CA GLY A 184 15.04 -4.61 9.32
C GLY A 184 14.90 -5.33 7.98
N ASP A 185 15.14 -4.66 6.85
CA ASP A 185 15.28 -5.31 5.53
C ASP A 185 16.73 -5.84 5.31
N TYR A 186 17.63 -5.73 6.29
CA TYR A 186 19.03 -6.19 6.24
C TYR A 186 19.32 -7.41 7.15
N GLN A 187 18.55 -8.49 7.06
CA GLN A 187 19.03 -9.82 7.45
C GLN A 187 18.38 -10.92 6.59
N GLU A 188 18.62 -10.87 5.28
CA GLU A 188 18.86 -12.11 4.54
C GLU A 188 20.38 -12.37 4.63
N HIS A 189 20.83 -12.99 5.71
CA HIS A 189 22.15 -13.63 5.73
C HIS A 189 21.97 -15.09 5.26
N ASN A 190 22.73 -15.41 4.22
CA ASN A 190 22.94 -16.74 3.62
C ASN A 190 23.03 -17.88 4.63
#